data_AF-A0A7I4YWB6-F1
#
_entry.id   AF-A0A7I4YWB6-F1
#
_cell.length_a   1.000
_cell.length_b   1.000
_cell.length_c   1.000
_cell.angle_alpha   90.00
_cell.angle_beta   90.00
_cell.angle_gamma   90.00
#
_symmetry.space_group_name_H-M   'P 1'
#
loop_
_entity.id
_entity.type
_entity.pdbx_description
1 polymer ?
#
loop_
_entity_poly.entity_id
_entity_poly.type
_entity_poly.pdbx_seq_one_letter_code
_entity_poly.pdbx_strand_id
1 'polypeptide(L)' 'MQVLFFVLCILVVIVNSAQVCRDDPGYENVCKYGKRFCKRGRQNNVMIVRKHCRKTCGLC' A
#
# COMPACT_ATOMS: atom_id res chain seq x y z
N MET A 1 33.57 -11.87 9.61
CA MET A 1 32.97 -10.51 9.49
C MET A 1 32.12 -10.30 8.23
N GLN A 2 32.41 -10.95 7.10
CA GLN A 2 31.70 -10.71 5.83
C GLN A 2 30.27 -11.30 5.78
N VAL A 3 30.06 -12.48 6.40
CA VAL A 3 28.76 -13.18 6.42
C VAL A 3 27.69 -12.38 7.18
N LEU A 4 28.07 -11.69 8.26
CA LEU A 4 27.16 -10.87 9.07
C LEU A 4 26.59 -9.69 8.29
N PHE A 5 27.39 -9.10 7.40
CA PHE A 5 26.99 -7.97 6.55
C PHE A 5 25.96 -8.39 5.49
N PHE A 6 26.16 -9.57 4.88
CA PHE A 6 25.20 -10.14 3.93
C PHE A 6 23.85 -10.44 4.59
N VAL A 7 23.84 -11.02 5.79
CA VAL A 7 22.61 -11.31 6.53
C VAL A 7 21.85 -10.04 6.91
N LEU A 8 22.57 -8.97 7.28
CA LEU A 8 21.98 -7.67 7.58
C LEU A 8 21.32 -7.03 6.34
N CYS A 9 22.00 -7.08 5.18
CA CYS A 9 21.43 -6.61 3.92
C CYS A 9 20.19 -7.41 3.52
N ILE A 10 20.23 -8.74 3.67
CA ILE A 10 19.08 -9.61 3.37
C ILE A 10 17.89 -9.28 4.28
N LEU A 11 18.11 -9.10 5.59
CA LEU A 11 17.06 -8.69 6.54
C LEU A 11 16.46 -7.33 6.19
N VAL A 12 17.27 -6.33 5.83
CA VAL A 12 16.79 -5.01 5.42
C VAL A 12 15.95 -5.08 4.14
N VAL A 13 16.37 -5.91 3.16
CA VAL A 13 15.63 -6.13 1.92
C VAL A 13 14.32 -6.88 2.18
N ILE A 14 14.32 -7.92 3.02
CA ILE A 14 13.10 -8.67 3.38
C ILE A 14 12.11 -7.77 4.11
N VAL A 15 12.57 -6.95 5.06
CA VAL A 15 11.72 -6.01 5.81
C VAL A 15 11.15 -4.91 4.89
N ASN A 16 11.91 -4.42 3.91
CA ASN A 16 11.39 -3.48 2.91
C ASN A 16 10.42 -4.13 1.90
N SER A 17 10.52 -5.44 1.72
CA SER A 17 9.62 -6.21 0.83
C SER A 17 8.28 -6.51 1.47
N ALA A 18 8.13 -6.29 2.78
CA ALA A 18 6.83 -6.17 3.42
C ALA A 18 6.19 -4.87 2.91
N GLN A 19 5.50 -4.99 1.78
CA GLN A 19 4.64 -4.00 1.14
C GLN A 19 4.19 -2.97 2.14
N VAL A 20 4.89 -1.83 2.16
CA VAL A 20 4.55 -0.68 2.99
C VAL A 20 3.14 -0.33 2.61
N CYS A 21 2.17 -0.73 3.45
CA CYS A 21 0.81 -0.45 3.10
C CYS A 21 0.52 1.01 3.40
N ARG A 22 0.61 1.78 2.33
CA ARG A 22 0.34 3.20 2.30
C ARG A 22 -0.53 3.49 1.11
N ASP A 23 -1.29 4.56 1.24
CA ASP A 23 -1.98 5.15 0.11
C ASP A 23 -0.96 5.90 -0.77
N ASP A 24 -1.21 5.98 -2.07
CA ASP A 24 -0.36 6.73 -2.99
C ASP A 24 -0.38 8.23 -2.65
N PRO A 25 0.79 8.88 -2.55
CA PRO A 25 0.90 10.27 -2.08
C PRO A 25 0.26 11.31 -3.02
N GLY A 26 -0.08 10.93 -4.26
CA GLY A 26 -0.82 11.79 -5.21
C GLY A 26 -2.35 11.64 -5.13
N TYR A 27 -2.84 10.68 -4.36
CA TYR A 27 -4.26 10.30 -4.34
C TYR A 27 -4.93 10.58 -3.00
N GLU A 28 -4.32 11.36 -2.11
CA GLU A 28 -4.84 11.61 -0.76
C GLU A 28 -6.30 12.13 -0.75
N ASN A 29 -6.62 13.08 -1.63
CA ASN A 29 -7.98 13.58 -1.82
C ASN A 29 -8.93 12.46 -2.30
N VAL A 30 -8.48 11.68 -3.27
CA VAL A 30 -9.24 10.54 -3.82
C VAL A 30 -9.49 9.49 -2.74
N CYS A 31 -8.53 9.23 -1.86
CA CYS A 31 -8.69 8.30 -0.74
C CYS A 31 -9.67 8.84 0.31
N LYS A 32 -9.58 10.14 0.63
CA LYS A 32 -10.45 10.82 1.60
C LYS A 32 -11.94 10.76 1.20
N TYR A 33 -12.27 11.10 -0.05
CA TYR A 33 -13.64 11.02 -0.58
C TYR A 33 -14.02 9.58 -0.99
N GLY A 34 -13.04 8.82 -1.47
CA GLY A 34 -13.11 7.45 -1.97
C GLY A 34 -13.42 6.39 -0.92
N LYS A 35 -13.20 6.67 0.37
CA LYS A 35 -13.36 5.71 1.47
C LYS A 35 -14.72 5.00 1.49
N ARG A 36 -15.80 5.70 1.12
CA ARG A 36 -17.16 5.12 1.03
C ARG A 36 -17.31 4.13 -0.12
N PHE A 37 -16.52 4.31 -1.17
CA PHE A 37 -16.54 3.50 -2.39
C PHE A 37 -15.76 2.19 -2.22
N CYS A 38 -14.82 2.11 -1.28
CA CYS A 38 -14.09 0.88 -0.96
C CYS A 38 -15.02 -0.33 -0.68
N LYS A 39 -16.22 -0.09 -0.13
CA LYS A 39 -17.21 -1.12 0.21
C LYS A 39 -18.22 -1.44 -0.90
N ARG A 40 -18.41 -0.55 -1.89
CA ARG A 40 -19.41 -0.72 -2.97
C ARG A 40 -18.69 -1.05 -4.28
N GLY A 41 -18.56 -2.34 -4.58
CA GLY A 41 -17.71 -2.87 -5.65
C GLY A 41 -18.14 -2.63 -7.11
N ARG A 42 -18.90 -1.57 -7.43
CA ARG A 42 -19.46 -1.42 -8.80
C ARG A 42 -19.54 0.02 -9.31
N GLN A 43 -18.44 0.77 -9.21
CA GLN A 43 -18.25 2.02 -9.96
C GLN A 43 -16.81 2.09 -10.47
N ASN A 44 -16.59 2.68 -11.65
CA ASN A 44 -15.26 2.82 -12.26
C ASN A 44 -14.25 3.53 -11.32
N ASN A 45 -14.75 4.45 -10.48
CA ASN A 45 -13.94 5.17 -9.49
C ASN A 45 -13.46 4.27 -8.34
N VAL A 46 -14.16 3.16 -8.04
CA VAL A 46 -13.79 2.21 -6.99
C VAL A 46 -12.48 1.51 -7.33
N MET A 47 -12.24 1.22 -8.61
CA MET A 47 -11.01 0.53 -9.02
C MET A 47 -9.77 1.39 -8.76
N ILE A 48 -9.84 2.69 -9.07
CA ILE A 48 -8.77 3.66 -8.80
C ILE A 48 -8.52 3.77 -7.29
N VAL A 49 -9.59 3.94 -6.51
CA VAL A 49 -9.50 4.04 -5.05
C VAL A 49 -8.94 2.75 -4.45
N ARG A 50 -9.37 1.56 -4.87
CA ARG A 50 -8.83 0.28 -4.34
C ARG A 50 -7.38 0.04 -4.77
N LYS A 51 -6.98 0.55 -5.93
CA LYS A 51 -5.61 0.40 -6.44
C LYS A 51 -4.63 1.32 -5.70
N HIS A 52 -5.01 2.58 -5.52
CA HIS A 52 -4.15 3.64 -4.98
C HIS A 52 -4.36 3.93 -3.50
N CYS A 53 -5.52 3.59 -2.94
CA CYS A 53 -5.89 3.83 -1.56
C CYS A 53 -6.03 2.52 -0.77
N ARG A 54 -5.05 1.60 -0.93
CA ARG A 54 -5.11 0.27 -0.33
C ARG A 54 -5.19 0.32 1.20
N LYS A 55 -4.45 1.23 1.84
CA LYS A 55 -4.48 1.43 3.29
C LYS A 55 -5.83 2.00 3.73
N THR A 56 -6.32 3.05 3.06
CA THR A 56 -7.62 3.65 3.37
C THR A 56 -8.79 2.68 3.17
N CYS A 57 -8.69 1.79 2.18
CA CYS A 57 -9.68 0.75 1.92
C CYS A 57 -9.52 -0.53 2.77
N GLY A 58 -8.43 -0.68 3.54
CA GLY A 58 -8.13 -1.91 4.29
C GLY A 58 -7.96 -3.14 3.39
N LEU A 59 -7.35 -2.95 2.21
CA LEU A 59 -7.02 -4.02 1.25
C LEU A 59 -5.60 -4.58 1.47
N CYS A 60 -4.97 -4.01 2.47
CA CYS A 60 -3.92 -4.51 3.30
C CYS A 60 -4.43 -4.34 4.75
#